data_AF-A0A9D1KGJ4-F1
#
_entry.id   AF-A0A9D1KGJ4-F1
#
_cell.length_a   1.000
_cell.length_b   1.000
_cell.length_c   1.000
_cell.angle_alpha   90.00
_cell.angle_beta   90.00
_cell.angle_gamma   90.00
#
_symmetry.space_group_name_H-M   'P 1'
#
loop_
_entity.id
_entity.type
_entity.pdbx_description
1 polymer ?
#
loop_
_entity_poly.entity_id
_entity_poly.type
_entity_poly.pdbx_seq_one_letter_code
_entity_poly.pdbx_strand_id
1 'polypeptide(L)'
;TDPFRSQFTNNGGEYVQLTLNIPIFDRLSRHSNIARKRNAYRKAAAEYEQKVREVEAEVMRAIQDRDGASAAFLQAERMAEVQQEAYRLNMSKLEQGLISPIEFRTATESYLTAMTERLNTLLQYNIKKAVVSYYDGIPYLEQQW
;
A
#
# COMPACT_ATOMS: atom_id res chain seq x y z
N THR A 1 18.66 81.63 -14.18
CA THR A 1 18.11 80.56 -13.31
C THR A 1 17.22 79.72 -14.19
N ASP A 2 17.78 78.64 -14.75
CA ASP A 2 17.08 77.88 -15.79
C ASP A 2 15.93 77.04 -15.18
N PRO A 3 14.77 76.92 -15.87
CA PRO A 3 13.57 76.35 -15.27
C PRO A 3 13.66 74.84 -15.05
N PHE A 4 13.04 74.36 -13.95
CA PHE A 4 12.94 72.96 -13.53
C PHE A 4 12.50 71.96 -14.61
N ARG A 5 11.75 72.39 -15.62
CA ARG A 5 11.33 71.54 -16.75
C ARG A 5 12.48 71.17 -17.70
N SER A 6 13.57 71.92 -17.72
CA SER A 6 14.74 71.63 -18.57
C SER A 6 15.67 70.57 -17.99
N GLN A 7 15.56 70.25 -16.68
CA GLN A 7 16.39 69.21 -16.06
C GLN A 7 15.91 67.79 -16.37
N PHE A 8 14.61 67.59 -16.62
CA PHE A 8 14.04 66.28 -16.94
C PHE A 8 14.28 65.83 -18.39
N THR A 9 14.52 66.76 -19.31
CA THR A 9 14.78 66.44 -20.72
C THR A 9 16.27 66.31 -21.05
N ASN A 10 17.16 66.83 -20.18
CA ASN A 10 18.60 66.90 -20.48
C ASN A 10 19.45 65.78 -19.85
N ASN A 11 18.84 64.89 -19.04
CA ASN A 11 19.53 63.78 -18.37
C ASN A 11 19.03 62.39 -18.84
N GLY A 12 18.44 62.30 -20.04
CA GLY A 12 18.08 61.03 -20.66
C GLY A 12 19.28 60.35 -21.32
N GLY A 13 20.26 59.92 -20.54
CA GLY A 13 21.34 59.07 -21.05
C GLY A 13 20.82 57.65 -21.27
N GLU A 14 20.62 57.26 -22.52
CA GLU A 14 20.47 55.84 -22.87
C GLU A 14 21.81 55.14 -22.70
N TYR A 15 21.93 54.34 -21.64
CA TYR A 15 23.08 53.48 -21.42
C TYR A 15 22.65 52.01 -21.57
N VAL A 16 23.21 51.32 -22.56
CA VAL A 16 23.18 49.86 -22.63
C VAL A 16 24.37 49.35 -21.83
N GLN A 17 24.14 48.84 -20.63
CA GLN A 17 25.19 48.31 -19.76
C GLN A 17 25.25 46.78 -19.88
N LEU A 18 26.35 46.27 -20.44
CA LEU A 18 26.65 44.83 -20.47
C LEU A 18 27.61 44.50 -19.33
N THR A 19 27.12 43.77 -18.32
CA THR A 19 27.94 43.34 -17.17
C THR A 19 28.41 41.90 -17.37
N LEU A 20 29.73 41.72 -17.51
CA LEU A 20 30.36 40.40 -17.59
C LEU A 20 31.11 40.11 -16.28
N ASN A 21 30.61 39.16 -15.48
CA ASN A 21 31.25 38.72 -14.25
C ASN A 21 32.05 37.42 -14.47
N ILE A 22 33.37 37.53 -14.59
CA ILE A 22 34.28 36.37 -14.65
C ILE A 22 34.98 36.26 -13.28
N PRO A 23 34.55 35.35 -12.39
CA PRO A 23 35.20 35.18 -11.10
C PRO A 23 36.59 34.57 -11.28
N ILE A 24 37.63 35.29 -10.83
CA ILE A 24 39.04 34.89 -11.01
C ILE A 24 39.49 33.88 -9.92
N PHE A 25 38.89 33.93 -8.72
CA PHE A 25 39.19 32.99 -7.63
C PHE A 25 37.98 32.74 -6.74
N ASP A 26 37.50 31.49 -6.67
CA ASP A 26 36.24 31.12 -6.00
C ASP A 26 36.44 30.38 -4.65
N ARG A 27 37.66 30.38 -4.12
CA ARG A 27 38.07 29.67 -2.89
C ARG A 27 37.63 28.18 -2.87
N LEU A 28 37.73 27.47 -4.00
CA LEU A 28 37.34 26.06 -4.16
C LEU A 28 35.83 25.79 -4.02
N SER A 29 34.99 26.82 -4.02
CA SER A 29 33.54 26.67 -3.86
C SER A 29 32.92 25.83 -4.98
N ARG A 30 33.38 25.94 -6.23
CA ARG A 30 32.96 25.05 -7.34
C ARG A 30 33.27 23.59 -7.03
N HIS A 31 34.47 23.28 -6.56
CA HIS A 31 34.85 21.90 -6.21
C HIS A 31 34.01 21.35 -5.05
N SER A 32 33.81 22.15 -3.99
CA SER A 32 32.94 21.80 -2.86
C SER A 32 31.48 21.57 -3.30
N ASN A 33 30.97 22.41 -4.20
CA ASN A 33 29.62 22.28 -4.73
C ASN A 33 29.48 21.02 -5.59
N ILE A 34 30.45 20.71 -6.44
CA ILE A 34 30.45 19.46 -7.22
C ILE A 34 30.51 18.25 -6.29
N ALA A 35 31.37 18.27 -5.26
CA ALA A 35 31.44 17.19 -4.27
C ALA A 35 30.11 17.00 -3.52
N ARG A 36 29.46 18.10 -3.10
CA ARG A 36 28.11 18.05 -2.49
C ARG A 36 27.06 17.48 -3.44
N LYS A 37 27.06 17.89 -4.72
CA LYS A 37 26.14 17.34 -5.72
C LYS A 37 26.39 15.85 -5.97
N ARG A 38 27.65 15.40 -6.01
CA ARG A 38 27.99 13.97 -6.09
C ARG A 38 27.50 13.19 -4.88
N ASN A 39 27.65 13.73 -3.66
CA ASN A 39 27.14 13.08 -2.45
C ASN A 39 25.61 13.03 -2.43
N ALA A 40 24.94 14.11 -2.83
CA ALA A 40 23.48 14.14 -2.96
C ALA A 40 22.98 13.11 -3.97
N TYR A 41 23.66 12.96 -5.12
CA TYR A 41 23.37 11.92 -6.10
C TYR A 41 23.52 10.52 -5.51
N ARG A 42 24.65 10.23 -4.82
CA ARG A 42 24.87 8.93 -4.17
C ARG A 42 23.80 8.62 -3.13
N LYS A 43 23.39 9.62 -2.35
CA LYS A 43 22.30 9.50 -1.37
C LYS A 43 20.98 9.16 -2.06
N ALA A 44 20.62 9.90 -3.11
CA ALA A 44 19.40 9.64 -3.87
C ALA A 44 19.40 8.25 -4.53
N ALA A 45 20.57 7.80 -5.03
CA ALA A 45 20.72 6.45 -5.59
C ALA A 45 20.53 5.36 -4.52
N ALA A 46 21.09 5.54 -3.32
CA ALA A 46 20.90 4.62 -2.20
C ALA A 46 19.44 4.60 -1.70
N GLU A 47 18.80 5.77 -1.63
CA GLU A 47 17.37 5.89 -1.28
C GLU A 47 16.49 5.19 -2.31
N TYR A 48 16.78 5.34 -3.60
CA TYR A 48 16.09 4.62 -4.67
C TYR A 48 16.21 3.10 -4.50
N GLU A 49 17.43 2.60 -4.31
CA GLU A 49 17.68 1.16 -4.12
C GLU A 49 16.98 0.62 -2.86
N GLN A 50 16.96 1.41 -1.79
CA GLN A 50 16.21 1.08 -0.59
C GLN A 50 14.71 1.00 -0.88
N LYS A 51 14.14 1.96 -1.62
CA LYS A 51 12.72 1.95 -1.99
C LYS A 51 12.34 0.76 -2.87
N VAL A 52 13.21 0.36 -3.80
CA VAL A 52 13.01 -0.86 -4.59
C VAL A 52 12.90 -2.07 -3.68
N ARG A 53 13.85 -2.26 -2.74
CA ARG A 53 13.81 -3.37 -1.79
C ARG A 53 12.59 -3.34 -0.87
N GLU A 54 12.17 -2.16 -0.42
CA GLU A 54 10.97 -2.00 0.39
C GLU A 54 9.73 -2.50 -0.36
N VAL A 55 9.58 -2.13 -1.64
CA VAL A 55 8.48 -2.59 -2.50
C VAL A 55 8.55 -4.10 -2.74
N GLU A 56 9.73 -4.64 -3.05
CA GLU A 56 9.91 -6.09 -3.23
C GLU A 56 9.49 -6.89 -1.99
N ALA A 57 9.90 -6.43 -0.81
CA ALA A 57 9.52 -7.07 0.45
C ALA A 57 8.02 -6.96 0.74
N GLU A 58 7.39 -5.84 0.38
CA GLU A 58 5.96 -5.62 0.53
C GLU A 58 5.14 -6.55 -0.38
N VAL A 59 5.56 -6.71 -1.64
CA VAL A 59 4.96 -7.65 -2.60
C VAL A 59 5.09 -9.09 -2.11
N MET A 60 6.28 -9.50 -1.66
CA MET A 60 6.49 -10.85 -1.12
C MET A 60 5.59 -11.11 0.09
N ARG A 61 5.45 -10.14 1.00
CA ARG A 61 4.56 -10.24 2.15
C ARG A 61 3.09 -10.34 1.73
N ALA A 62 2.66 -9.55 0.74
CA ALA A 62 1.29 -9.60 0.23
C ALA A 62 0.93 -10.97 -0.36
N ILE A 63 1.87 -11.59 -1.09
CA ILE A 63 1.70 -12.95 -1.63
C ILE A 63 1.60 -13.98 -0.50
N GLN A 64 2.50 -13.91 0.49
CA GLN A 64 2.47 -14.81 1.65
C GLN A 64 1.17 -14.67 2.45
N ASP A 65 0.71 -13.44 2.68
CA ASP A 65 -0.56 -13.15 3.35
C ASP A 65 -1.75 -13.75 2.59
N ARG A 66 -1.78 -13.62 1.27
CA ARG A 66 -2.82 -14.23 0.41
C ARG A 66 -2.81 -15.74 0.52
N ASP A 67 -1.64 -16.36 0.44
CA ASP A 67 -1.52 -17.82 0.48
C ASP A 67 -1.92 -18.37 1.86
N GLY A 68 -1.53 -17.68 2.94
CA GLY A 68 -2.00 -17.98 4.30
C GLY A 68 -3.52 -17.86 4.43
N ALA A 69 -4.11 -16.79 3.90
CA ALA A 69 -5.56 -16.62 3.90
C ALA A 69 -6.30 -17.68 3.07
N SER A 70 -5.72 -18.11 1.94
CA SER A 70 -6.26 -19.19 1.11
C SER A 70 -6.28 -20.52 1.86
N ALA A 71 -5.20 -20.84 2.59
CA ALA A 71 -5.11 -22.05 3.39
C ALA A 71 -6.10 -22.01 4.57
N ALA A 72 -6.24 -20.87 5.24
CA ALA A 72 -7.21 -20.67 6.31
C ALA A 72 -8.65 -20.83 5.81
N PHE A 73 -8.99 -20.27 4.65
CA PHE A 73 -10.30 -20.46 4.02
C PHE A 73 -10.58 -21.93 3.71
N LEU A 74 -9.63 -22.65 3.10
CA LEU A 74 -9.79 -24.08 2.80
C LEU A 74 -10.02 -24.90 4.07
N GLN A 75 -9.30 -24.59 5.16
CA GLN A 75 -9.50 -25.24 6.45
C GLN A 75 -10.89 -24.95 7.02
N ALA A 76 -11.32 -23.69 7.01
CA ALA A 76 -12.64 -23.28 7.50
C ALA A 76 -13.78 -23.90 6.68
N GLU A 77 -13.59 -24.05 5.37
CA GLU A 77 -14.53 -24.74 4.49
C GLU A 77 -14.68 -26.22 4.88
N ARG A 78 -13.57 -26.94 5.07
CA ARG A 78 -13.61 -28.34 5.53
C ARG A 78 -14.26 -28.47 6.90
N MET A 79 -13.98 -27.55 7.81
CA MET A 79 -14.62 -27.55 9.14
C MET A 79 -16.13 -27.32 9.04
N ALA A 80 -16.58 -26.41 8.17
CA ALA A 80 -18.00 -26.17 7.94
C ALA A 80 -18.71 -27.40 7.36
N GLU A 81 -18.08 -28.12 6.42
CA GLU A 81 -18.60 -29.38 5.87
C GLU A 81 -18.77 -30.44 6.98
N VAL A 82 -17.75 -30.64 7.82
CA VAL A 82 -17.81 -31.58 8.95
C VAL A 82 -18.94 -31.21 9.91
N GLN A 83 -19.04 -29.93 10.25
CA GLN A 83 -20.02 -29.47 11.23
C GLN A 83 -21.45 -29.49 10.68
N GLN A 84 -21.62 -29.38 9.37
CA GLN A 84 -22.89 -29.60 8.69
C GLN A 84 -23.36 -31.05 8.83
N GLU A 85 -22.47 -32.02 8.62
CA GLU A 85 -22.81 -33.43 8.81
C GLU A 85 -23.09 -33.75 10.28
N ALA A 86 -22.32 -33.18 11.22
CA ALA A 86 -22.59 -33.31 12.64
C ALA A 86 -23.97 -32.74 13.02
N TYR A 87 -24.35 -31.59 12.46
CA TYR A 87 -25.69 -31.02 12.64
C TYR A 87 -26.78 -31.95 12.14
N ARG A 88 -26.65 -32.50 10.92
CA ARG A 88 -27.61 -33.46 10.35
C ARG A 88 -27.76 -34.71 11.20
N LEU A 89 -26.65 -35.28 11.67
CA LEU A 89 -26.67 -36.46 12.53
C LEU A 89 -27.37 -36.17 13.87
N ASN A 90 -27.09 -35.02 14.48
CA ASN A 90 -27.73 -34.65 15.74
C ASN A 90 -29.23 -34.35 15.55
N MET A 91 -29.64 -33.80 14.40
CA MET A 91 -31.06 -33.63 14.07
C MET A 91 -31.78 -34.99 14.07
N SER A 92 -31.25 -35.98 13.34
CA SER A 92 -31.87 -37.32 13.31
C SER A 92 -31.88 -38.01 14.68
N LYS A 93 -30.83 -37.80 15.50
CA LYS A 93 -30.81 -38.31 16.89
C LYS A 93 -31.87 -37.62 17.76
N LEU A 94 -32.11 -36.33 17.58
CA LEU A 94 -33.13 -35.59 18.32
C LEU A 94 -34.53 -36.09 17.95
N GLU A 95 -34.80 -36.27 16.64
CA GLU A 95 -36.07 -36.80 16.13
C GLU A 95 -36.37 -38.21 16.67
N GLN A 96 -35.33 -39.01 16.93
CA GLN A 96 -35.43 -40.33 17.53
C GLN A 96 -35.45 -40.30 19.08
N GLY A 97 -35.35 -39.12 19.69
CA GLY A 97 -35.30 -38.96 21.16
C GLY A 97 -34.01 -39.46 21.82
N LEU A 98 -32.93 -39.64 21.05
CA LEU A 98 -31.63 -40.14 21.52
C LEU A 98 -30.74 -39.06 22.14
N ILE A 99 -31.02 -37.79 21.87
CA ILE A 99 -30.33 -36.63 22.47
C ILE A 99 -31.35 -35.61 22.98
N SER A 100 -30.92 -34.78 23.91
CA SER A 100 -31.72 -33.69 24.43
C SER A 100 -31.72 -32.46 23.49
N PRO A 101 -32.74 -31.58 23.59
CA PRO A 101 -32.75 -30.31 22.86
C PRO A 101 -31.54 -29.41 23.17
N ILE A 102 -30.95 -29.53 24.37
CA ILE A 102 -29.77 -28.75 24.78
C ILE A 102 -28.53 -29.23 24.01
N GLU A 103 -28.31 -30.54 23.90
CA GLU A 103 -27.21 -31.11 23.11
C GLU A 103 -27.35 -30.77 21.62
N PHE A 104 -28.57 -30.85 21.09
CA PHE A 104 -28.84 -30.42 19.71
C PHE A 104 -28.53 -28.94 19.48
N ARG A 105 -28.86 -28.08 20.45
CA ARG A 105 -28.55 -26.65 20.39
C ARG A 105 -27.04 -26.42 20.32
N THR A 106 -26.23 -27.12 21.12
CA THR A 106 -24.77 -27.02 21.07
C THR A 106 -24.20 -27.42 19.69
N ALA A 107 -24.73 -28.50 19.10
CA ALA A 107 -24.35 -28.91 17.74
C ALA A 107 -24.70 -27.84 16.69
N THR A 108 -25.88 -27.22 16.83
CA THR A 108 -26.35 -26.12 15.98
C THR A 108 -25.47 -24.88 16.11
N GLU A 109 -25.14 -24.47 17.33
CA GLU A 109 -24.26 -23.32 17.59
C GLU A 109 -22.87 -23.53 16.98
N SER A 110 -22.31 -24.73 17.09
CA SER A 110 -21.04 -25.09 16.48
C SER A 110 -21.09 -25.01 14.95
N TYR A 111 -22.18 -25.49 14.33
CA TYR A 111 -22.39 -25.40 12.88
C TYR A 111 -22.48 -23.95 12.40
N LEU A 112 -23.28 -23.11 13.08
CA LEU A 112 -23.42 -21.69 12.73
C LEU A 112 -22.10 -20.93 12.89
N THR A 113 -21.32 -21.28 13.91
CA THR A 113 -19.98 -20.72 14.12
C THR A 113 -19.04 -21.10 12.96
N ALA A 114 -19.00 -22.37 12.56
CA ALA A 114 -18.17 -22.82 11.45
C ALA A 114 -18.57 -22.16 10.11
N MET A 115 -19.86 -21.97 9.86
CA MET A 115 -20.35 -21.25 8.67
C MET A 115 -19.95 -19.78 8.67
N THR A 116 -20.00 -19.13 9.83
CA THR A 116 -19.56 -17.73 10.00
C THR A 116 -18.06 -17.61 9.75
N GLU A 117 -17.27 -18.54 10.29
CA GLU A 117 -15.82 -18.55 10.11
C GLU A 117 -15.41 -18.81 8.65
N ARG A 118 -16.11 -19.72 7.95
CA ARG A 118 -15.93 -19.93 6.51
C ARG A 118 -16.18 -18.64 5.72
N LEU A 119 -17.24 -17.90 6.04
CA LEU A 119 -17.54 -16.64 5.36
C LEU A 119 -16.48 -15.57 5.65
N ASN A 120 -16.08 -15.42 6.91
CA ASN A 120 -15.06 -14.46 7.33
C ASN A 120 -13.72 -14.73 6.62
N THR A 121 -13.26 -15.98 6.63
CA THR A 121 -12.00 -16.38 5.98
C THR A 121 -12.06 -16.22 4.46
N LEU A 122 -13.20 -16.49 3.83
CA LEU A 122 -13.40 -16.21 2.39
C LEU A 122 -13.24 -14.73 2.07
N LEU A 123 -13.88 -13.85 2.86
CA LEU A 123 -13.77 -12.40 2.66
C LEU A 123 -12.33 -11.91 2.86
N GLN A 124 -11.64 -12.41 3.88
CA GLN A 124 -10.23 -12.10 4.11
C GLN A 124 -9.36 -12.55 2.94
N TYR A 125 -9.55 -13.76 2.43
CA TYR A 125 -8.84 -14.25 1.25
C TYR A 125 -9.05 -13.36 0.03
N ASN A 126 -10.30 -12.95 -0.25
CA ASN A 126 -10.61 -12.06 -1.37
C ASN A 126 -9.93 -10.69 -1.24
N ILE A 127 -9.92 -10.11 -0.04
CA ILE A 127 -9.22 -8.84 0.23
C ILE A 127 -7.70 -9.01 0.01
N LYS A 128 -7.09 -10.09 0.52
CA LYS A 128 -5.65 -10.33 0.34
C LYS A 128 -5.30 -10.58 -1.13
N LYS A 129 -6.15 -11.28 -1.88
CA LYS A 129 -6.02 -11.45 -3.33
C LYS A 129 -6.09 -10.11 -4.08
N ALA A 130 -6.99 -9.20 -3.67
CA ALA A 130 -7.12 -7.87 -4.23
C ALA A 130 -5.85 -7.01 -4.01
N VAL A 131 -5.24 -7.12 -2.84
CA VAL A 131 -3.96 -6.45 -2.53
C VAL A 131 -2.83 -6.92 -3.45
N VAL A 132 -2.72 -8.24 -3.69
CA VAL A 132 -1.72 -8.76 -4.65
C VAL A 132 -1.98 -8.22 -6.06
N SER A 133 -3.24 -8.22 -6.50
CA SER A 133 -3.63 -7.70 -7.83
C SER A 133 -3.33 -6.20 -7.98
N TYR A 134 -3.36 -5.45 -6.88
CA TYR A 134 -2.98 -4.04 -6.88
C TYR A 134 -1.48 -3.85 -7.12
N TYR A 135 -0.62 -4.67 -6.51
CA TYR A 135 0.82 -4.66 -6.82
C TYR A 135 1.13 -5.14 -8.24
N ASP A 136 0.29 -5.98 -8.83
CA ASP A 136 0.35 -6.36 -10.25
C ASP A 136 -0.13 -5.22 -11.19
N GLY A 137 -0.56 -4.09 -10.64
CA GLY A 137 -0.91 -2.88 -11.40
C GLY A 137 -2.40 -2.73 -11.73
N ILE A 138 -3.28 -3.55 -11.17
CA ILE A 138 -4.73 -3.47 -11.39
C ILE A 138 -5.37 -2.65 -10.26
N PRO A 139 -5.93 -1.45 -10.53
CA PRO A 139 -6.58 -0.64 -9.50
C PRO A 139 -7.78 -1.36 -8.87
N TYR A 140 -8.04 -1.14 -7.58
CA TYR A 140 -9.13 -1.80 -6.85
C TYR A 140 -10.52 -1.67 -7.50
N LEU A 141 -10.79 -0.55 -8.18
CA LEU A 141 -12.07 -0.29 -8.84
C LEU A 141 -12.30 -1.14 -10.10
N GLU A 142 -11.22 -1.66 -10.69
CA GLU A 142 -11.26 -2.46 -11.92
C GLU A 142 -11.16 -3.97 -11.66
N GLN A 143 -10.91 -4.36 -10.40
CA GLN A 143 -10.79 -5.76 -10.01
C GLN A 143 -12.17 -6.43 -9.94
N GLN A 144 -12.23 -7.68 -10.42
CA GLN A 144 -13.41 -8.54 -10.28
C GLN A 144 -13.37 -9.28 -8.94
N TRP A 145 -14.51 -9.25 -8.24
CA TRP A 145 -14.70 -9.79 -6.89
C TRP A 145 -15.37 -11.17 -6.93
#